data_AF-A0A2H6F309-F1
#
_entry.id   AF-A0A2H6F309-F1
#
_cell.length_a   1.000
_cell.length_b   1.000
_cell.length_c   1.000
_cell.angle_alpha   90.00
_cell.angle_beta   90.00
_cell.angle_gamma   90.00
#
_symmetry.space_group_name_H-M   'P 1'
#
loop_
_entity.id
_entity.type
_entity.pdbx_description
1 polymer ?
#
loop_
_entity_poly.entity_id
_entity_poly.type
_entity_poly.pdbx_seq_one_letter_code
_entity_poly.pdbx_strand_id
1 'polypeptide(L)' 'MSYTLVYTRRAVKDINKFDPATKNRLGKSLLRLEKNPVQLSEKVTDPKIGTYRFRMGDYRVCVVTNLYN' A
#
# COMPACT_ATOMS: atom_id res chain seq x y z
N MET A 1 -8.60 -10.46 -11.80
CA MET A 1 -9.21 -9.84 -10.60
C MET A 1 -8.34 -8.65 -10.22
N SER A 2 -8.90 -7.45 -10.10
CA SER A 2 -8.18 -6.26 -9.59
C SER A 2 -8.86 -5.79 -8.31
N TYR A 3 -8.07 -5.25 -7.40
CA TYR A 3 -8.54 -4.69 -6.14
C TYR A 3 -8.72 -3.19 -6.28
N THR A 4 -9.74 -2.60 -5.66
CA THR A 4 -9.84 -1.13 -5.64
C THR A 4 -8.93 -0.56 -4.57
N LEU A 5 -8.05 0.38 -4.94
CA LEU A 5 -7.21 1.09 -4.00
C LEU A 5 -8.00 2.22 -3.32
N VAL A 6 -8.13 2.12 -2.00
CA VAL A 6 -8.77 3.15 -1.16
C VAL A 6 -7.73 3.73 -0.20
N TYR A 7 -7.63 5.05 -0.16
CA TYR A 7 -6.64 5.76 0.65
C TYR A 7 -7.30 6.39 1.88
N THR A 8 -6.71 6.16 3.05
CA THR A 8 -7.11 6.90 4.26
C THR A 8 -6.68 8.36 4.16
N ARG A 9 -7.35 9.25 4.89
CA ARG A 9 -6.93 10.67 4.99
C ARG A 9 -5.49 10.81 5.45
N ARG A 10 -5.02 9.90 6.33
CA ARG A 10 -3.63 9.89 6.80
C ARG A 10 -2.67 9.53 5.67
N ALA A 11 -2.98 8.48 4.90
CA ALA A 11 -2.18 8.08 3.74
C ALA A 11 -2.05 9.23 2.73
N VAL A 12 -3.13 9.95 2.42
CA VAL A 12 -3.07 11.12 1.54
C VAL A 12 -2.12 12.19 2.08
N LYS A 13 -2.19 12.50 3.38
CA LYS A 13 -1.26 13.47 4.01
C LYS A 13 0.20 13.01 3.93
N ASP A 14 0.46 11.72 4.11
CA ASP A 14 1.83 11.19 4.06
C ASP A 14 2.36 11.15 2.61
N ILE A 15 1.52 10.78 1.64
CA ILE A 15 1.86 10.83 0.20
C ILE A 15 2.21 12.27 -0.22
N ASN A 16 1.47 13.25 0.27
CA ASN A 16 1.69 14.65 -0.10
C ASN A 16 3.06 15.18 0.31
N LYS A 17 3.69 14.64 1.36
CA LYS A 17 5.03 15.03 1.82
C LYS A 17 6.16 14.57 0.91
N PHE A 18 5.89 13.62 0.01
CA PHE A 18 6.90 13.10 -0.91
C PHE A 18 7.19 14.07 -2.05
N ASP A 19 8.44 14.06 -2.51
CA ASP A 19 8.85 14.72 -3.73
C ASP A 19 8.20 14.05 -4.97
N PRO A 20 8.18 14.73 -6.12
CA PRO A 20 7.54 14.20 -7.33
C PRO A 20 8.08 12.84 -7.80
N ALA A 21 9.38 12.57 -7.67
CA ALA A 21 9.97 11.31 -8.10
C ALA A 21 9.52 10.15 -7.20
N THR A 22 9.47 10.38 -5.89
CA THR A 22 8.95 9.40 -4.92
C THR A 22 7.46 9.14 -5.12
N LYS A 23 6.65 10.18 -5.38
CA LYS A 23 5.22 10.02 -5.73
C LYS A 23 5.03 9.16 -6.99
N ASN A 24 5.86 9.37 -8.02
CA ASN A 24 5.81 8.58 -9.25
C ASN A 24 6.16 7.11 -9.03
N ARG A 25 7.20 6.84 -8.22
CA ARG A 25 7.58 5.47 -7.84
C ARG A 25 6.49 4.78 -7.03
N LEU A 26 5.89 5.52 -6.09
CA LEU A 26 4.78 5.03 -5.28
C LEU A 26 3.57 4.65 -6.14
N GLY A 27 3.17 5.50 -7.08
CA GLY A 27 2.06 5.21 -8.00
C GLY A 27 2.27 3.90 -8.77
N LYS A 28 3.46 3.69 -9.32
CA LYS A 28 3.81 2.43 -10.03
C LYS A 28 3.73 1.20 -9.12
N SER A 29 4.19 1.32 -7.88
CA SER A 29 4.10 0.24 -6.89
C SER A 29 2.66 -0.07 -6.50
N LEU A 30 1.83 0.96 -6.32
CA LEU A 30 0.42 0.83 -5.96
C LEU A 30 -0.38 0.14 -7.07
N LEU A 31 -0.13 0.46 -8.35
CA LEU A 31 -0.74 -0.24 -9.49
C LEU A 31 -0.36 -1.72 -9.58
N ARG A 32 0.81 -2.11 -9.05
CA ARG A 32 1.19 -3.53 -8.95
C ARG A 32 0.43 -4.21 -7.81
N LEU A 33 0.32 -3.53 -6.67
CA LEU A 33 -0.49 -3.95 -5.52
C LEU A 33 -1.96 -4.15 -5.89
N GLU A 34 -2.53 -3.28 -6.73
CA GLU A 34 -3.90 -3.40 -7.26
C GLU A 34 -4.15 -4.76 -7.93
N LYS A 35 -3.15 -5.30 -8.63
CA LYS A 35 -3.27 -6.55 -9.38
C LYS A 35 -3.05 -7.78 -8.50
N ASN A 36 -2.08 -7.73 -7.57
CA ASN A 36 -1.67 -8.88 -6.77
C ASN A 36 -1.25 -8.46 -5.34
N PRO A 37 -2.18 -8.04 -4.48
CA PRO A 37 -1.82 -7.48 -3.17
C PRO A 37 -1.27 -8.54 -2.22
N VAL A 38 -1.80 -9.76 -2.25
CA VAL A 38 -1.40 -10.84 -1.33
C VAL A 38 0.00 -11.38 -1.65
N GLN A 39 0.35 -11.56 -2.92
CA GLN A 39 1.67 -12.08 -3.31
C GLN A 39 2.80 -11.06 -3.12
N LEU A 40 2.47 -9.77 -3.17
CA LEU A 40 3.46 -8.70 -3.07
C LEU A 40 3.70 -8.25 -1.63
N SER A 41 2.92 -8.71 -0.67
CA SER A 41 2.97 -8.20 0.70
C SER A 41 3.16 -9.28 1.75
N GLU A 42 3.86 -8.92 2.81
CA GLU A 42 4.03 -9.77 3.99
C GLU A 42 2.85 -9.53 4.93
N LYS A 43 2.24 -10.60 5.44
CA LYS A 43 1.19 -10.50 6.46
C LYS A 43 1.80 -9.95 7.74
N VAL A 44 1.20 -8.90 8.29
CA VAL A 44 1.65 -8.31 9.55
C VAL A 44 0.93 -9.04 10.69
N THR A 45 1.66 -9.37 11.75
CA THR A 45 1.13 -10.07 12.94
C THR A 45 0.37 -9.14 13.87
N ASP A 46 0.68 -7.83 13.87
CA ASP A 46 -0.05 -6.82 14.65
C ASP A 46 -1.14 -6.13 13.80
N PRO A 47 -2.43 -6.43 14.04
CA PRO A 47 -3.53 -5.85 13.29
C PRO A 47 -3.69 -4.32 13.48
N LYS A 48 -3.06 -3.72 14.51
CA LYS A 48 -3.09 -2.26 14.72
C LYS A 48 -2.27 -1.48 13.67
N ILE A 49 -1.33 -2.14 13.01
CA ILE A 49 -0.42 -1.53 12.02
C ILE A 49 -0.97 -1.72 10.59
N GLY A 50 -1.88 -2.68 10.40
CA GLY A 50 -2.47 -3.08 9.14
C GLY A 50 -2.45 -4.60 8.99
N THR A 51 -2.98 -5.11 7.88
CA THR A 51 -3.01 -6.56 7.61
C THR A 51 -1.80 -7.01 6.80
N TYR A 52 -1.24 -6.10 6.00
CA TYR A 52 -0.16 -6.38 5.06
C TYR A 52 0.84 -5.22 4.98
N ARG A 53 2.12 -5.54 4.76
CA ARG A 53 3.20 -4.57 4.58
C ARG A 53 3.90 -4.81 3.26
N PHE A 54 4.00 -3.75 2.46
CA PHE A 54 4.73 -3.74 1.20
C PHE A 54 5.97 -2.84 1.32
N ARG A 55 7.16 -3.38 1.01
CA ARG A 55 8.40 -2.60 1.02
C ARG A 55 8.66 -2.00 -0.37
N MET A 56 8.88 -0.70 -0.42
CA MET A 56 9.24 0.06 -1.60
C MET A 56 10.55 0.81 -1.36
N GLY A 57 11.68 0.11 -1.52
CA GLY A 57 13.00 0.65 -1.18
C GLY A 57 13.09 1.00 0.31
N ASP A 58 13.21 2.30 0.59
CA ASP A 58 13.31 2.86 1.94
C ASP A 58 11.95 3.07 2.62
N TYR A 59 10.86 3.04 1.84
CA TYR A 59 9.51 3.26 2.33
C TYR A 59 8.76 1.94 2.56
N ARG A 60 7.83 1.95 3.51
CA ARG A 60 6.91 0.84 3.78
C ARG A 60 5.49 1.35 3.60
N VAL A 61 4.69 0.63 2.82
CA VAL A 61 3.27 0.88 2.63
C VAL A 61 2.51 -0.13 3.48
N CYS A 62 1.74 0.37 4.46
CA CYS A 62 0.84 -0.46 5.24
C CYS A 62 -0.52 -0.53 4.52
N VAL A 63 -1.02 -1.74 4.30
CA VAL A 63 -2.25 -2.01 3.56
C VAL A 63 -3.16 -2.88 4.41
N VAL A 64 -4.46 -2.63 4.32
CA VAL A 64 -5.51 -3.49 4.85
C VAL A 64 -6.25 -4.04 3.66
N THR A 65 -6.29 -5.37 3.51
CA THR A 65 -6.98 -6.04 2.40
C THR A 65 -8.23 -6.68 2.98
N ASN A 66 -9.41 -6.17 2.62
CA ASN A 66 -10.65 -6.84 2.96
C ASN A 66 -10.95 -7.89 1.89
N LEU A 67 -10.68 -9.15 2.23
CA LEU A 67 -11.16 -10.30 1.47
C LEU A 67 -12.62 -10.53 1.89
N TYR A 68 -13.57 -9.79 1.29
CA TYR A 68 -14.96 -10.19 1.41
C TYR A 68 -15.15 -11.45 0.58
N ASN A 69 -15.61 -12.51 1.25
CA ASN A 69 -16.00 -13.80 0.68
C ASN A 69 -17.38 -13.66 0.03
#